data_AF-A0A366II22-F1
#
_entry.id   AF-A0A366II22-F1
#
_cell.length_a   1.000
_cell.length_b   1.000
_cell.length_c   1.000
_cell.angle_alpha   90.00
_cell.angle_beta   90.00
_cell.angle_gamma   90.00
#
_symmetry.space_group_name_H-M   'P 1'
#
loop_
_entity.id
_entity.type
_entity.pdbx_description
1 polymer ?
#
loop_
_entity_poly.entity_id
_entity_poly.type
_entity_poly.pdbx_seq_one_letter_code
_entity_poly.pdbx_strand_id
1 'polypeptide(L)'
;MEQITNKNFKKGLWLFLILFIVFLALNLFIGVYLYPLALYHEVIDILIPCLIYLLVTKKPILSTLKLDKKINRKSVIIVFQLFLISFLLKLGINYLVMLTGAIDPSRVTMEVMELAPSFLTLFFAVAIMPSFLEEIIIRGVVLDQFQDTSLWQGAIMTGLLFGFMHVDIGQLGYTTALGILMGAIVIATGSLWGGVLFHFLNNFTSVAALSFLQLIENTLPNGFEQMVTEAQAQSTANIGIVQEAYSFVFAVICLGIGILLSVHYIKKLQKVNVATKEIKLEEGVLEENENEGNESHIKVSWKSLFFNIPFFLIVLVYVGINLIR
;
A
#
# COMPACT_ATOMS: atom_id res chain seq x y z
N MET A 1 26.99 13.75 -21.87
CA MET A 1 26.28 14.78 -21.08
C MET A 1 25.46 14.04 -20.04
N GLU A 2 26.05 13.80 -18.89
CA GLU A 2 25.42 13.05 -17.80
C GLU A 2 24.47 14.02 -17.09
N GLN A 3 23.16 13.86 -17.32
CA GLN A 3 22.18 14.50 -16.44
C GLN A 3 22.32 13.80 -15.09
N ILE A 4 23.16 14.35 -14.20
CA ILE A 4 23.02 14.19 -12.77
C ILE A 4 21.63 14.76 -12.45
N THR A 5 20.62 13.91 -12.57
CA THR A 5 19.26 14.26 -12.18
C THR A 5 19.35 14.56 -10.69
N ASN A 6 19.21 15.83 -10.34
CA ASN A 6 19.18 16.31 -8.96
C ASN A 6 17.88 15.78 -8.31
N LYS A 7 17.84 14.47 -8.05
CA LYS A 7 16.75 13.75 -7.40
C LYS A 7 16.74 14.18 -5.94
N ASN A 8 15.57 14.59 -5.47
CA ASN A 8 15.37 15.11 -4.13
C ASN A 8 13.96 14.73 -3.70
N PHE A 9 13.80 14.28 -2.46
CA PHE A 9 12.50 13.85 -1.92
C PHE A 9 11.36 14.88 -2.17
N LYS A 10 11.66 16.19 -2.18
CA LYS A 10 10.68 17.25 -2.47
C LYS A 10 10.12 17.18 -3.89
N LYS A 11 10.93 16.78 -4.89
CA LYS A 11 10.44 16.54 -6.26
C LYS A 11 9.48 15.37 -6.29
N GLY A 12 9.75 14.32 -5.51
CA GLY A 12 8.84 13.20 -5.30
C GLY A 12 7.49 13.63 -4.73
N LEU A 13 7.50 14.52 -3.74
CA LEU A 13 6.27 15.07 -3.14
C LEU A 13 5.48 15.94 -4.13
N TRP A 14 6.13 16.83 -4.87
CA TRP A 14 5.44 17.62 -5.91
C TRP A 14 4.86 16.74 -7.02
N LEU A 15 5.62 15.74 -7.46
CA LEU A 15 5.16 14.77 -8.44
C LEU A 15 3.93 14.02 -7.94
N PHE A 16 3.99 13.51 -6.70
CA PHE A 16 2.85 12.85 -6.08
C PHE A 16 1.64 13.78 -6.00
N LEU A 17 1.80 15.03 -5.56
CA LEU A 17 0.68 15.97 -5.46
C LEU A 17 -0.01 16.19 -6.81
N ILE A 18 0.76 16.34 -7.90
CA ILE A 18 0.21 16.50 -9.24
C ILE A 18 -0.56 15.23 -9.65
N LEU A 19 0.05 14.05 -9.49
CA LEU A 19 -0.59 12.78 -9.80
C LEU A 19 -1.86 12.57 -8.96
N PHE A 20 -1.83 12.95 -7.69
CA PHE A 20 -2.96 12.82 -6.77
C PHE A 20 -4.12 13.74 -7.16
N ILE A 21 -3.84 15.01 -7.52
CA ILE A 21 -4.89 15.92 -8.01
C ILE A 21 -5.51 15.39 -9.32
N VAL A 22 -4.69 14.88 -10.25
CA VAL A 22 -5.19 14.28 -11.50
C VAL A 22 -6.04 13.06 -11.20
N PHE A 23 -5.58 12.16 -10.33
CA PHE A 23 -6.32 10.99 -9.86
C PHE A 23 -7.68 11.38 -9.29
N LEU A 24 -7.73 12.38 -8.40
CA LEU A 24 -8.98 12.85 -7.81
C LEU A 24 -9.95 13.45 -8.84
N ALA A 25 -9.44 14.23 -9.79
CA ALA A 25 -10.25 14.82 -10.85
C ALA A 25 -10.84 13.75 -11.78
N LEU A 26 -10.04 12.75 -12.15
CA LEU A 26 -10.51 11.63 -12.98
C LEU A 26 -11.48 10.72 -12.23
N ASN A 27 -11.22 10.41 -10.97
CA ASN A 27 -12.12 9.63 -10.13
C ASN A 27 -13.49 10.33 -9.98
N LEU A 28 -13.50 11.64 -9.79
CA LEU A 28 -14.74 12.44 -9.78
C LEU A 28 -15.45 12.40 -11.13
N PHE A 29 -14.72 12.57 -12.24
CA PHE A 29 -15.29 12.50 -13.58
C PHE A 29 -15.91 11.12 -13.87
N ILE A 30 -15.21 10.04 -13.53
CA ILE A 30 -15.70 8.67 -13.69
C ILE A 30 -16.91 8.44 -12.80
N GLY A 31 -16.86 8.85 -11.53
CA GLY A 31 -17.99 8.71 -10.61
C GLY A 31 -19.26 9.42 -11.08
N VAL A 32 -19.14 10.59 -11.69
CA VAL A 32 -20.31 11.38 -12.18
C VAL A 32 -20.81 10.92 -13.54
N TYR A 33 -19.90 10.66 -14.49
CA TYR A 33 -20.27 10.46 -15.90
C TYR A 33 -20.12 9.02 -16.39
N LEU A 34 -19.30 8.20 -15.73
CA LEU A 34 -18.93 6.85 -16.16
C LEU A 34 -19.02 5.84 -15.01
N TYR A 35 -19.98 6.01 -14.09
CA TYR A 35 -20.12 5.18 -12.88
C TYR A 35 -20.08 3.66 -13.13
N PRO A 36 -20.67 3.10 -14.23
CA PRO A 36 -20.54 1.67 -14.54
C PRO A 36 -19.09 1.18 -14.75
N LEU A 37 -18.16 2.10 -15.02
CA LEU A 37 -16.73 1.82 -15.18
C LEU A 37 -15.91 2.09 -13.90
N ALA A 38 -16.55 2.44 -12.78
CA ALA A 38 -15.85 2.81 -11.55
C ALA A 38 -14.90 1.71 -11.04
N LEU A 39 -15.23 0.43 -11.21
CA LEU A 39 -14.33 -0.67 -10.84
C LEU A 39 -13.06 -0.74 -11.72
N TYR A 40 -13.08 -0.15 -12.92
CA TYR A 40 -11.95 -0.14 -13.85
C TYR A 40 -11.20 1.20 -13.86
N HIS A 41 -11.59 2.13 -12.99
CA HIS A 41 -11.07 3.50 -13.00
C HIS A 41 -9.54 3.56 -12.95
N GLU A 42 -8.89 2.64 -12.23
CA GLU A 42 -7.44 2.59 -12.13
C GLU A 42 -6.70 2.39 -13.47
N VAL A 43 -7.32 1.72 -14.46
CA VAL A 43 -6.73 1.63 -15.81
C VAL A 43 -6.62 3.01 -16.44
N ILE A 44 -7.52 3.92 -16.12
CA ILE A 44 -7.54 5.27 -16.69
C ILE A 44 -6.72 6.20 -15.78
N ASP A 45 -6.93 6.11 -14.48
CA ASP A 45 -6.52 7.12 -13.51
C ASP A 45 -5.06 6.95 -13.06
N ILE A 46 -4.52 5.74 -13.18
CA ILE A 46 -3.17 5.39 -12.72
C ILE A 46 -2.27 5.09 -13.93
N LEU A 47 -2.72 4.24 -14.87
CA LEU A 47 -1.87 3.88 -16.02
C LEU A 47 -1.56 5.09 -16.92
N ILE A 48 -2.54 5.96 -17.22
CA ILE A 48 -2.33 7.08 -18.16
C ILE A 48 -1.32 8.10 -17.61
N PRO A 49 -1.45 8.63 -16.36
CA PRO A 49 -0.45 9.53 -15.81
C PRO A 49 0.94 8.88 -15.70
N CYS A 50 1.01 7.58 -15.41
CA CYS A 50 2.26 6.85 -15.39
C CYS A 50 2.93 6.79 -16.77
N LEU A 51 2.18 6.45 -17.83
CA LEU A 51 2.69 6.43 -19.20
C LEU A 51 3.16 7.82 -19.63
N ILE A 52 2.41 8.88 -19.32
CA ILE A 52 2.80 10.26 -19.60
C ILE A 52 4.12 10.60 -18.89
N TYR A 53 4.25 10.28 -17.60
CA TYR A 53 5.49 10.52 -16.85
C TYR A 53 6.69 9.81 -17.49
N LEU A 54 6.54 8.55 -17.89
CA LEU A 54 7.60 7.78 -18.52
C LEU A 54 8.00 8.37 -19.89
N LEU A 55 7.02 8.77 -20.70
CA LEU A 55 7.25 9.40 -22.01
C LEU A 55 7.95 10.76 -21.88
N VAL A 56 7.57 11.57 -20.88
CA VAL A 56 8.16 12.90 -20.65
C VAL A 56 9.58 12.80 -20.08
N THR A 57 9.81 11.89 -19.15
CA THR A 57 11.12 11.78 -18.47
C THR A 57 12.17 11.05 -19.29
N LYS A 58 11.77 10.27 -20.32
CA LYS A 58 12.66 9.51 -21.20
C LYS A 58 13.65 8.58 -20.47
N LYS A 59 13.37 8.27 -19.21
CA LYS A 59 14.21 7.37 -18.42
C LYS A 59 13.99 5.92 -18.87
N PRO A 60 15.01 5.04 -18.75
CA PRO A 60 14.84 3.63 -19.03
C PRO A 60 13.75 3.03 -18.13
N ILE A 61 12.65 2.56 -18.73
CA ILE A 61 11.42 2.16 -18.03
C ILE A 61 11.69 1.03 -17.05
N LEU A 62 12.35 -0.04 -17.49
CA LEU A 62 12.52 -1.24 -16.67
C LEU A 62 13.39 -0.99 -15.44
N SER A 63 14.49 -0.23 -15.56
CA SER A 63 15.38 0.06 -14.44
C SER A 63 14.83 1.17 -13.53
N THR A 64 14.12 2.14 -14.08
CA THR A 64 13.42 3.16 -13.26
C THR A 64 12.34 2.52 -12.41
N LEU A 65 11.58 1.59 -12.99
CA LEU A 65 10.53 0.86 -12.29
C LEU A 65 11.05 -0.34 -11.50
N LYS A 66 12.36 -0.67 -11.57
CA LYS A 66 12.96 -1.84 -10.89
C LYS A 66 12.30 -3.18 -11.29
N LEU A 67 11.85 -3.28 -12.53
CA LEU A 67 11.24 -4.48 -13.12
C LEU A 67 12.27 -5.44 -13.71
N ASP A 68 13.48 -4.95 -13.97
CA ASP A 68 14.63 -5.70 -14.48
C ASP A 68 15.21 -6.68 -13.45
N LYS A 69 15.11 -6.36 -12.15
CA LYS A 69 15.60 -7.19 -11.05
C LYS A 69 14.52 -8.14 -10.56
N LYS A 70 14.77 -9.45 -10.62
CA LYS A 70 13.89 -10.48 -10.01
C LYS A 70 14.23 -10.71 -8.53
N ILE A 71 13.23 -11.07 -7.73
CA ILE A 71 13.43 -11.48 -6.34
C ILE A 71 13.92 -12.94 -6.26
N ASN A 72 14.85 -13.22 -5.34
CA ASN A 72 15.35 -14.58 -5.09
C ASN A 72 14.35 -15.40 -4.25
N ARG A 73 14.49 -16.74 -4.28
CA ARG A 73 13.57 -17.66 -3.56
C ARG A 73 13.48 -17.38 -2.06
N LYS A 74 14.61 -17.06 -1.40
CA LYS A 74 14.62 -16.71 0.04
C LYS A 74 13.80 -15.43 0.30
N SER A 75 13.88 -14.46 -0.61
CA SER A 75 13.09 -13.22 -0.54
C SER A 75 11.61 -13.48 -0.75
N VAL A 76 11.22 -14.36 -1.68
CA VAL A 76 9.81 -14.77 -1.85
C VAL A 76 9.23 -15.33 -0.54
N ILE A 77 9.97 -16.21 0.14
CA ILE A 77 9.54 -16.79 1.43
C ILE A 77 9.39 -15.69 2.49
N ILE A 78 10.35 -14.78 2.59
CA ILE A 78 10.29 -13.69 3.57
C ILE A 78 9.14 -12.71 3.26
N VAL A 79 8.89 -12.41 1.98
CA VAL A 79 7.74 -11.59 1.57
C VAL A 79 6.42 -12.27 1.92
N PHE A 80 6.32 -13.58 1.75
CA PHE A 80 5.15 -14.35 2.19
C PHE A 80 4.97 -14.30 3.72
N GLN A 81 6.06 -14.40 4.49
CA GLN A 81 6.01 -14.25 5.96
C GLN A 81 5.57 -12.85 6.37
N LEU A 82 6.06 -11.80 5.69
CA LEU A 82 5.59 -10.43 5.89
C LEU A 82 4.10 -10.30 5.56
N PHE A 83 3.61 -10.94 4.49
CA PHE A 83 2.18 -11.00 4.18
C PHE A 83 1.38 -11.63 5.33
N LEU A 84 1.84 -12.73 5.93
CA LEU A 84 1.17 -13.31 7.10
C LEU A 84 1.20 -12.37 8.33
N ILE A 85 2.32 -11.68 8.55
CA ILE A 85 2.44 -10.69 9.64
C ILE A 85 1.49 -9.50 9.42
N SER A 86 1.19 -9.15 8.17
CA SER A 86 0.31 -8.03 7.83
C SER A 86 -1.10 -8.16 8.41
N PHE A 87 -1.58 -9.39 8.67
CA PHE A 87 -2.88 -9.61 9.31
C PHE A 87 -2.90 -9.11 10.76
N LEU A 88 -1.78 -9.23 11.49
CA LEU A 88 -1.68 -8.69 12.86
C LEU A 88 -1.74 -7.16 12.86
N LEU A 89 -1.08 -6.52 11.87
CA LEU A 89 -1.14 -5.08 11.68
C LEU A 89 -2.56 -4.61 11.35
N LYS A 90 -3.20 -5.25 10.35
CA LYS A 90 -4.58 -4.93 9.94
C LYS A 90 -5.56 -5.09 11.10
N LEU A 91 -5.46 -6.19 11.86
CA LEU A 91 -6.32 -6.43 13.02
C LEU A 91 -6.20 -5.32 14.07
N GLY A 92 -4.96 -5.03 14.49
CA GLY A 92 -4.72 -4.01 15.51
C GLY A 92 -5.16 -2.62 15.06
N ILE A 93 -4.83 -2.23 13.83
CA ILE A 93 -5.16 -0.91 13.29
C ILE A 93 -6.67 -0.76 13.09
N ASN A 94 -7.34 -1.73 12.48
CA ASN A 94 -8.78 -1.63 12.22
C ASN A 94 -9.59 -1.59 13.53
N TYR A 95 -9.15 -2.32 14.57
CA TYR A 95 -9.76 -2.19 15.89
C TYR A 95 -9.61 -0.77 16.45
N LEU A 96 -8.42 -0.16 16.36
CA LEU A 96 -8.21 1.21 16.81
C LEU A 96 -9.03 2.23 16.01
N VAL A 97 -9.22 2.03 14.70
CA VAL A 97 -10.10 2.86 13.87
C VAL A 97 -11.55 2.73 14.35
N MET A 98 -12.01 1.50 14.62
CA MET A 98 -13.37 1.25 15.11
C MET A 98 -13.67 1.96 16.44
N LEU A 99 -12.68 2.09 17.35
CA LEU A 99 -12.85 2.83 18.61
C LEU A 99 -13.17 4.32 18.41
N THR A 100 -12.88 4.89 17.24
CA THR A 100 -13.22 6.28 16.96
C THR A 100 -14.73 6.49 16.82
N GLY A 101 -15.51 5.44 16.55
CA GLY A 101 -16.97 5.43 16.42
C GLY A 101 -17.53 6.25 15.25
N ALA A 102 -16.76 7.20 14.71
CA ALA A 102 -17.14 8.09 13.62
C ALA A 102 -16.66 7.59 12.25
N ILE A 103 -15.82 6.56 12.22
CA ILE A 103 -15.17 6.07 11.00
C ILE A 103 -15.44 4.57 10.88
N ASP A 104 -16.19 4.19 9.84
CA ASP A 104 -16.46 2.80 9.51
C ASP A 104 -15.36 2.25 8.57
N PRO A 105 -14.47 1.37 9.05
CA PRO A 105 -13.42 0.77 8.21
C PRO A 105 -13.98 -0.21 7.15
N SER A 106 -15.25 -0.58 7.22
CA SER A 106 -15.91 -1.51 6.30
C SER A 106 -16.71 -0.85 5.18
N ARG A 107 -16.90 0.48 5.22
CA ARG A 107 -17.70 1.24 4.26
C ARG A 107 -17.39 0.90 2.80
N VAL A 108 -16.12 0.99 2.41
CA VAL A 108 -15.70 0.70 1.03
C VAL A 108 -15.95 -0.75 0.64
N THR A 109 -15.79 -1.69 1.58
CA THR A 109 -16.12 -3.09 1.35
C THR A 109 -17.60 -3.26 1.03
N MET A 110 -18.48 -2.59 1.78
CA MET A 110 -19.92 -2.61 1.52
C MET A 110 -20.28 -2.00 0.17
N GLU A 111 -19.72 -0.83 -0.18
CA GLU A 111 -19.92 -0.21 -1.50
C GLU A 111 -19.51 -1.13 -2.66
N VAL A 112 -18.42 -1.88 -2.50
CA VAL A 112 -17.99 -2.87 -3.49
C VAL A 112 -18.93 -4.07 -3.54
N MET A 113 -19.50 -4.51 -2.41
CA MET A 113 -20.50 -5.59 -2.39
C MET A 113 -21.80 -5.19 -3.09
N GLU A 114 -22.26 -3.95 -2.91
CA GLU A 114 -23.48 -3.43 -3.54
C GLU A 114 -23.41 -3.44 -5.08
N LEU A 115 -22.22 -3.26 -5.64
CA LEU A 115 -22.00 -3.38 -7.09
C LEU A 115 -22.18 -4.82 -7.60
N ALA A 116 -22.31 -5.80 -6.70
CA ALA A 116 -22.43 -7.23 -6.97
C ALA A 116 -21.46 -7.75 -8.06
N PRO A 117 -20.16 -7.38 -8.02
CA PRO A 117 -19.23 -7.76 -9.07
C PRO A 117 -18.98 -9.27 -9.05
N SER A 118 -18.78 -9.85 -10.24
CA SER A 118 -18.34 -11.25 -10.33
C SER A 118 -16.95 -11.42 -9.71
N PHE A 119 -16.65 -12.63 -9.21
CA PHE A 119 -15.30 -12.97 -8.71
C PHE A 119 -14.21 -12.57 -9.71
N LEU A 120 -14.42 -12.82 -11.00
CA LEU A 120 -13.44 -12.49 -12.04
C LEU A 120 -13.22 -10.98 -12.14
N THR A 121 -14.28 -10.18 -12.00
CA THR A 121 -14.19 -8.72 -11.98
C THR A 121 -13.38 -8.26 -10.77
N LEU A 122 -13.70 -8.74 -9.57
CA LEU A 122 -12.95 -8.43 -8.35
C LEU A 122 -11.48 -8.86 -8.45
N PHE A 123 -11.22 -10.04 -8.98
CA PHE A 123 -9.86 -10.57 -9.13
C PHE A 123 -8.99 -9.68 -10.01
N PHE A 124 -9.51 -9.20 -11.15
CA PHE A 124 -8.74 -8.31 -12.01
C PHE A 124 -8.71 -6.87 -11.48
N ALA A 125 -9.87 -6.30 -11.13
CA ALA A 125 -10.02 -4.90 -10.77
C ALA A 125 -9.46 -4.56 -9.39
N VAL A 126 -9.47 -5.50 -8.44
CA VAL A 126 -9.07 -5.26 -7.04
C VAL A 126 -7.77 -6.00 -6.69
N ALA A 127 -7.55 -7.22 -7.19
CA ALA A 127 -6.33 -7.96 -6.84
C ALA A 127 -5.16 -7.68 -7.80
N ILE A 128 -5.35 -7.85 -9.11
CA ILE A 128 -4.25 -7.78 -10.07
C ILE A 128 -3.91 -6.33 -10.44
N MET A 129 -4.88 -5.56 -10.95
CA MET A 129 -4.57 -4.24 -11.48
C MET A 129 -3.92 -3.29 -10.46
N PRO A 130 -4.46 -3.12 -9.24
CA PRO A 130 -3.88 -2.18 -8.28
C PRO A 130 -2.50 -2.64 -7.84
N SER A 131 -2.32 -3.95 -7.62
CA SER A 131 -1.05 -4.51 -7.18
C SER A 131 0.11 -4.29 -8.13
N PHE A 132 -0.17 -4.08 -9.42
CA PHE A 132 0.83 -3.70 -10.41
C PHE A 132 0.92 -2.19 -10.62
N LEU A 133 -0.20 -1.52 -10.90
CA LEU A 133 -0.21 -0.12 -11.33
C LEU A 133 0.16 0.83 -10.19
N GLU A 134 -0.36 0.59 -8.98
CA GLU A 134 -0.05 1.43 -7.82
C GLU A 134 1.40 1.26 -7.38
N GLU A 135 1.94 0.04 -7.44
CA GLU A 135 3.35 -0.22 -7.14
C GLU A 135 4.26 0.50 -8.15
N ILE A 136 3.92 0.46 -9.44
CA ILE A 136 4.66 1.17 -10.48
C ILE A 136 4.70 2.68 -10.19
N ILE A 137 3.58 3.30 -9.85
CA ILE A 137 3.56 4.74 -9.53
C ILE A 137 4.30 5.01 -8.23
N ILE A 138 3.96 4.35 -7.14
CA ILE A 138 4.44 4.76 -5.83
C ILE A 138 5.87 4.30 -5.60
N ARG A 139 6.22 3.06 -5.95
CA ARG A 139 7.53 2.47 -5.68
C ARG A 139 8.48 2.51 -6.88
N GLY A 140 7.94 2.55 -8.10
CA GLY A 140 8.73 2.78 -9.31
C GLY A 140 9.00 4.26 -9.57
N VAL A 141 7.98 5.11 -9.53
CA VAL A 141 8.10 6.52 -9.94
C VAL A 141 8.38 7.46 -8.76
N VAL A 142 7.53 7.45 -7.73
CA VAL A 142 7.62 8.39 -6.60
C VAL A 142 8.82 8.06 -5.71
N LEU A 143 8.97 6.81 -5.29
CA LEU A 143 10.10 6.34 -4.46
C LEU A 143 11.45 6.55 -5.14
N ASP A 144 11.54 6.54 -6.48
CA ASP A 144 12.79 6.88 -7.19
C ASP A 144 13.30 8.28 -6.86
N GLN A 145 12.45 9.19 -6.37
CA GLN A 145 12.88 10.52 -5.96
C GLN A 145 13.45 10.58 -4.54
N PHE A 146 13.38 9.50 -3.76
CA PHE A 146 13.78 9.43 -2.35
C PHE A 146 15.16 8.77 -2.15
N GLN A 147 16.04 8.82 -3.16
CA GLN A 147 17.40 8.23 -3.10
C GLN A 147 18.29 8.88 -2.03
N ASP A 148 17.96 10.08 -1.57
CA ASP A 148 18.65 10.84 -0.53
C ASP A 148 18.17 10.51 0.90
N THR A 149 17.27 9.54 1.04
CA THR A 149 16.65 9.15 2.31
C THR A 149 17.10 7.76 2.76
N SER A 150 17.01 7.50 4.07
CA SER A 150 17.19 6.14 4.60
C SER A 150 16.03 5.23 4.20
N LEU A 151 16.24 3.91 4.30
CA LEU A 151 15.22 2.90 4.03
C LEU A 151 13.88 3.21 4.70
N TRP A 152 13.91 3.51 6.00
CA TRP A 152 12.70 3.79 6.76
C TRP A 152 12.08 5.14 6.42
N GLN A 153 12.87 6.16 6.08
CA GLN A 153 12.32 7.44 5.64
C GLN A 153 11.59 7.32 4.30
N GLY A 154 12.19 6.66 3.31
CA GLY A 154 11.57 6.40 2.02
C GLY A 154 10.32 5.52 2.16
N ALA A 155 10.42 4.43 2.94
CA ALA A 155 9.29 3.54 3.20
C ALA A 155 8.14 4.22 3.95
N ILE A 156 8.43 4.99 5.01
CA ILE A 156 7.41 5.72 5.77
C ILE A 156 6.73 6.78 4.93
N MET A 157 7.49 7.58 4.19
CA MET A 157 6.90 8.62 3.37
C MET A 157 6.04 8.02 2.25
N THR A 158 6.58 7.08 1.47
CA THR A 158 5.81 6.48 0.37
C THR A 158 4.65 5.60 0.85
N GLY A 159 4.75 5.00 2.03
CA GLY A 159 3.63 4.33 2.69
C GLY A 159 2.52 5.29 3.08
N LEU A 160 2.85 6.46 3.63
CA LEU A 160 1.85 7.48 3.97
C LEU A 160 1.17 8.06 2.73
N LEU A 161 1.94 8.35 1.67
CA LEU A 161 1.40 8.80 0.39
C LEU A 161 0.46 7.74 -0.24
N PHE A 162 0.81 6.45 -0.12
CA PHE A 162 -0.05 5.36 -0.54
C PHE A 162 -1.37 5.32 0.25
N GLY A 163 -1.33 5.55 1.56
CA GLY A 163 -2.55 5.69 2.36
C GLY A 163 -3.42 6.87 1.91
N PHE A 164 -2.82 8.00 1.55
CA PHE A 164 -3.58 9.14 1.01
C PHE A 164 -4.27 8.86 -0.33
N MET A 165 -3.72 7.97 -1.16
CA MET A 165 -4.35 7.59 -2.44
C MET A 165 -5.69 6.87 -2.28
N HIS A 166 -5.97 6.28 -1.12
CA HIS A 166 -7.22 5.54 -0.90
C HIS A 166 -8.42 6.44 -0.61
N VAL A 167 -8.19 7.73 -0.34
CA VAL A 167 -9.24 8.77 -0.17
C VAL A 167 -10.38 8.33 0.78
N ASP A 168 -10.01 7.54 1.80
CA ASP A 168 -10.88 7.07 2.85
C ASP A 168 -10.11 7.05 4.17
N ILE A 169 -10.59 7.85 5.12
CA ILE A 169 -9.95 7.99 6.43
C ILE A 169 -9.98 6.70 7.26
N GLY A 170 -10.95 5.82 7.04
CA GLY A 170 -11.02 4.51 7.70
C GLY A 170 -9.94 3.55 7.22
N GLN A 171 -9.57 3.64 5.95
CA GLN A 171 -8.50 2.84 5.36
C GLN A 171 -7.10 3.40 5.62
N LEU A 172 -6.98 4.70 5.89
CA LEU A 172 -5.68 5.41 5.98
C LEU A 172 -4.65 4.67 6.85
N GLY A 173 -5.08 4.17 8.01
CA GLY A 173 -4.18 3.51 8.95
C GLY A 173 -3.54 2.25 8.38
N TYR A 174 -4.36 1.28 7.95
CA TYR A 174 -3.83 -0.01 7.51
C TYR A 174 -3.15 0.10 6.14
N THR A 175 -3.71 0.91 5.23
CA THR A 175 -3.11 1.17 3.91
C THR A 175 -1.75 1.82 4.05
N THR A 176 -1.59 2.78 4.97
CA THR A 176 -0.28 3.35 5.32
C THR A 176 0.66 2.25 5.82
N ALA A 177 0.25 1.46 6.81
CA ALA A 177 1.12 0.42 7.39
C ALA A 177 1.58 -0.62 6.35
N LEU A 178 0.67 -1.10 5.51
CA LEU A 178 1.01 -2.02 4.42
C LEU A 178 1.88 -1.33 3.36
N GLY A 179 1.60 -0.06 3.08
CA GLY A 179 2.40 0.76 2.18
C GLY A 179 3.85 0.94 2.64
N ILE A 180 4.07 1.04 3.96
CA ILE A 180 5.40 1.06 4.56
C ILE A 180 6.11 -0.27 4.33
N LEU A 181 5.42 -1.41 4.53
CA LEU A 181 6.00 -2.73 4.25
C LEU A 181 6.39 -2.88 2.79
N MET A 182 5.53 -2.50 1.85
CA MET A 182 5.82 -2.55 0.42
C MET A 182 7.02 -1.66 0.05
N GLY A 183 7.07 -0.43 0.55
CA GLY A 183 8.21 0.46 0.38
C GLY A 183 9.51 -0.15 0.92
N ALA A 184 9.48 -0.70 2.13
CA ALA A 184 10.64 -1.35 2.75
C ALA A 184 11.08 -2.61 1.99
N ILE A 185 10.14 -3.43 1.49
CA ILE A 185 10.42 -4.61 0.67
C ILE A 185 11.12 -4.20 -0.64
N VAL A 186 10.61 -3.20 -1.34
CA VAL A 186 11.19 -2.74 -2.62
C VAL A 186 12.57 -2.12 -2.41
N ILE A 187 12.78 -1.37 -1.33
CA ILE A 187 14.11 -0.82 -1.00
C ILE A 187 15.08 -1.97 -0.64
N ALA A 188 14.66 -2.92 0.20
CA ALA A 188 15.52 -4.01 0.67
C ALA A 188 15.89 -5.01 -0.44
N THR A 189 15.01 -5.22 -1.43
CA THR A 189 15.24 -6.15 -2.54
C THR A 189 15.80 -5.47 -3.79
N GLY A 190 15.64 -4.15 -3.91
CA GLY A 190 15.92 -3.42 -5.14
C GLY A 190 15.02 -3.83 -6.32
N SER A 191 13.90 -4.51 -6.06
CA SER A 191 13.00 -5.10 -7.06
C SER A 191 11.55 -4.72 -6.76
N LEU A 192 10.81 -4.33 -7.79
CA LEU A 192 9.38 -4.02 -7.63
C LEU A 192 8.54 -5.27 -7.36
N TRP A 193 8.98 -6.43 -7.87
CA TRP A 193 8.25 -7.70 -7.78
C TRP A 193 7.98 -8.16 -6.35
N GLY A 194 8.83 -7.78 -5.38
CA GLY A 194 8.57 -8.06 -3.97
C GLY A 194 7.36 -7.28 -3.42
N GLY A 195 7.25 -6.00 -3.78
CA GLY A 195 6.11 -5.16 -3.43
C GLY A 195 4.83 -5.64 -4.12
N VAL A 196 4.89 -5.88 -5.43
CA VAL A 196 3.77 -6.42 -6.23
C VAL A 196 3.24 -7.74 -5.64
N LEU A 197 4.13 -8.68 -5.31
CA LEU A 197 3.72 -9.95 -4.70
C LEU A 197 3.01 -9.74 -3.36
N PHE A 198 3.58 -8.92 -2.48
CA PHE A 198 2.97 -8.63 -1.18
C PHE A 198 1.59 -7.97 -1.34
N HIS A 199 1.48 -7.00 -2.24
CA HIS A 199 0.24 -6.28 -2.53
C HIS A 199 -0.82 -7.22 -3.10
N PHE A 200 -0.46 -7.99 -4.13
CA PHE A 200 -1.35 -8.96 -4.75
C PHE A 200 -1.90 -9.96 -3.73
N LEU A 201 -1.07 -10.52 -2.85
CA LEU A 201 -1.51 -11.48 -1.83
C LEU A 201 -2.54 -10.87 -0.86
N ASN A 202 -2.34 -9.61 -0.47
CA ASN A 202 -3.28 -8.90 0.40
C ASN A 202 -4.62 -8.64 -0.29
N ASN A 203 -4.59 -8.11 -1.51
CA ASN A 203 -5.82 -7.81 -2.24
C ASN A 203 -6.55 -9.08 -2.66
N PHE A 204 -5.81 -10.11 -3.09
CA PHE A 204 -6.38 -11.42 -3.41
C PHE A 204 -7.09 -12.04 -2.21
N THR A 205 -6.50 -11.95 -1.01
CA THR A 205 -7.17 -12.46 0.21
C THR A 205 -8.46 -11.69 0.49
N SER A 206 -8.48 -10.38 0.23
CA SER A 206 -9.67 -9.54 0.39
C SER A 206 -10.75 -9.92 -0.62
N VAL A 207 -10.39 -10.11 -1.89
CA VAL A 207 -11.30 -10.61 -2.95
C VAL A 207 -11.84 -11.99 -2.62
N ALA A 208 -10.97 -12.91 -2.19
CA ALA A 208 -11.36 -14.26 -1.82
C ALA A 208 -12.31 -14.28 -0.62
N ALA A 209 -12.03 -13.49 0.42
CA ALA A 209 -12.90 -13.33 1.57
C ALA A 209 -14.26 -12.73 1.17
N LEU A 210 -14.27 -11.68 0.36
CA LEU A 210 -15.50 -11.02 -0.09
C LEU A 210 -16.37 -11.96 -0.93
N SER A 211 -15.76 -12.67 -1.88
CA SER A 211 -16.48 -13.60 -2.75
C SER A 211 -16.98 -14.82 -1.98
N PHE A 212 -16.26 -15.24 -0.94
CA PHE A 212 -16.72 -16.29 -0.03
C PHE A 212 -17.92 -15.83 0.81
N LEU A 213 -17.92 -14.59 1.31
CA LEU A 213 -19.06 -14.00 2.01
C LEU A 213 -20.29 -13.90 1.08
N GLN A 214 -20.12 -13.43 -0.15
CA GLN A 214 -21.19 -13.39 -1.14
C GLN A 214 -21.75 -14.79 -1.46
N LEU A 215 -20.88 -15.81 -1.55
CA LEU A 215 -21.34 -17.19 -1.75
C LEU A 215 -22.19 -17.67 -0.57
N ILE A 216 -21.76 -17.38 0.66
CA ILE A 216 -22.52 -17.70 1.87
C ILE A 216 -23.89 -17.00 1.82
N GLU A 217 -23.92 -15.69 1.62
CA GLU A 217 -25.16 -14.88 1.55
C GLU A 217 -26.15 -15.45 0.53
N ASN A 218 -25.70 -15.76 -0.68
CA ASN A 218 -26.54 -16.34 -1.73
C ASN A 218 -27.02 -17.78 -1.48
N THR A 219 -26.35 -18.51 -0.58
CA THR A 219 -26.68 -19.92 -0.26
C THR A 219 -27.54 -20.04 0.99
N LEU A 220 -27.56 -19.01 1.85
CA LEU A 220 -28.26 -19.05 3.12
C LEU A 220 -29.79 -18.99 2.94
N PRO A 221 -30.56 -19.74 3.75
CA PRO A 221 -32.01 -19.66 3.72
C PRO A 221 -32.51 -18.28 4.16
N ASN A 222 -33.57 -17.79 3.52
CA ASN A 222 -34.29 -16.58 3.94
C ASN A 222 -34.65 -16.69 5.45
N GLY A 223 -34.16 -15.74 6.26
CA GLY A 223 -34.33 -15.71 7.72
C GLY A 223 -33.05 -16.00 8.52
N PHE A 224 -32.01 -16.58 7.92
CA PHE A 224 -30.72 -16.75 8.59
C PHE A 224 -30.03 -15.41 8.89
N GLU A 225 -30.13 -14.44 7.99
CA GLU A 225 -29.62 -13.08 8.22
C GLU A 225 -30.25 -12.43 9.45
N GLN A 226 -31.55 -12.62 9.63
CA GLN A 226 -32.28 -12.09 10.77
C GLN A 226 -31.82 -12.77 12.08
N MET A 227 -31.62 -14.09 12.05
CA MET A 227 -31.03 -14.83 13.19
C MET A 227 -29.59 -14.39 13.52
N VAL A 228 -28.76 -14.14 12.50
CA VAL A 228 -27.37 -13.65 12.70
C VAL A 228 -27.37 -12.24 13.26
N THR A 229 -28.22 -11.35 12.72
CA THR A 229 -28.35 -9.96 13.17
C THR A 229 -28.85 -9.90 14.60
N GLU A 230 -29.86 -10.71 14.95
CA GLU A 230 -30.37 -10.82 16.32
C GLU A 230 -29.29 -11.39 17.27
N ALA A 231 -28.54 -12.41 16.87
CA ALA A 231 -27.43 -12.95 17.65
C ALA A 231 -26.28 -11.94 17.83
N GLN A 232 -25.96 -11.14 16.80
CA GLN A 232 -24.98 -10.05 16.89
C GLN A 232 -25.46 -8.91 17.78
N ALA A 233 -26.72 -8.49 17.68
CA ALA A 233 -27.29 -7.46 18.56
C ALA A 233 -27.31 -7.92 20.03
N GLN A 234 -27.61 -9.19 20.28
CA GLN A 234 -27.64 -9.76 21.62
C GLN A 234 -26.23 -9.95 22.22
N SER A 235 -25.23 -10.25 21.38
CA SER A 235 -23.83 -10.33 21.81
C SER A 235 -23.18 -8.95 22.04
N THR A 236 -23.58 -7.92 21.29
CA THR A 236 -23.10 -6.53 21.46
C THR A 236 -23.76 -5.81 22.65
N ALA A 237 -25.02 -6.09 22.94
CA ALA A 237 -25.75 -5.50 24.07
C ALA A 237 -25.18 -5.86 25.46
N ASN A 238 -24.39 -6.93 25.54
CA ASN A 238 -23.77 -7.43 26.77
C ASN A 238 -22.24 -7.37 26.78
N ILE A 239 -21.61 -6.64 25.84
CA ILE A 239 -20.16 -6.42 25.89
C ILE A 239 -19.88 -5.47 27.05
N GLY A 240 -19.63 -6.06 28.22
CA GLY A 240 -19.21 -5.30 29.39
C GLY A 240 -17.88 -4.61 29.11
N ILE A 241 -17.63 -3.52 29.84
CA ILE A 241 -16.36 -2.75 29.80
C ILE A 241 -15.12 -3.65 29.88
N VAL A 242 -15.23 -4.78 30.59
CA VAL A 242 -14.18 -5.80 30.71
C VAL A 242 -13.84 -6.48 29.37
N GLN A 243 -14.84 -6.82 28.55
CA GLN A 243 -14.61 -7.46 27.25
C GLN A 243 -14.02 -6.47 26.24
N GLU A 244 -14.47 -5.21 26.24
CA GLU A 244 -13.82 -4.16 25.44
C GLU A 244 -12.37 -3.96 25.86
N ALA A 245 -12.08 -3.95 27.16
CA ALA A 245 -10.71 -3.86 27.65
C ALA A 245 -9.83 -5.04 27.15
N TYR A 246 -10.37 -6.26 27.13
CA TYR A 246 -9.63 -7.42 26.58
C TYR A 246 -9.40 -7.30 25.08
N SER A 247 -10.40 -6.91 24.30
CA SER A 247 -10.26 -6.68 22.86
C SER A 247 -9.25 -5.59 22.55
N PHE A 248 -9.26 -4.50 23.32
CA PHE A 248 -8.28 -3.42 23.22
C PHE A 248 -6.85 -3.91 23.51
N VAL A 249 -6.65 -4.59 24.62
CA VAL A 249 -5.33 -5.13 24.99
C VAL A 249 -4.85 -6.12 23.93
N PHE A 250 -5.71 -7.00 23.45
CA PHE A 250 -5.39 -7.95 22.38
C PHE A 250 -4.99 -7.23 21.09
N ALA A 251 -5.74 -6.24 20.64
CA ALA A 251 -5.44 -5.44 19.45
C ALA A 251 -4.08 -4.73 19.56
N VAL A 252 -3.78 -4.13 20.71
CA VAL A 252 -2.50 -3.46 20.98
C VAL A 252 -1.33 -4.47 20.97
N ILE A 253 -1.51 -5.65 21.56
CA ILE A 253 -0.50 -6.72 21.53
C ILE A 253 -0.27 -7.20 20.09
N CYS A 254 -1.33 -7.47 19.33
CA CYS A 254 -1.23 -7.86 17.92
C CYS A 254 -0.50 -6.81 17.10
N LEU A 255 -0.83 -5.52 17.28
CA LEU A 255 -0.15 -4.42 16.60
C LEU A 255 1.34 -4.36 16.96
N GLY A 256 1.66 -4.41 18.26
CA GLY A 256 3.04 -4.37 18.75
C GLY A 256 3.88 -5.53 18.22
N ILE A 257 3.36 -6.76 18.30
CA ILE A 257 4.01 -7.95 17.75
C ILE A 257 4.17 -7.82 16.23
N GLY A 258 3.12 -7.37 15.53
CA GLY A 258 3.14 -7.16 14.09
C GLY A 258 4.25 -6.20 13.65
N ILE A 259 4.42 -5.08 14.36
CA ILE A 259 5.47 -4.09 14.10
C ILE A 259 6.86 -4.71 14.35
N LEU A 260 7.05 -5.38 15.50
CA LEU A 260 8.34 -5.99 15.85
C LEU A 260 8.77 -7.06 14.84
N LEU A 261 7.84 -7.95 14.47
CA LEU A 261 8.09 -8.98 13.46
C LEU A 261 8.36 -8.36 12.08
N SER A 262 7.59 -7.34 11.69
CA SER A 262 7.81 -6.63 10.43
C SER A 262 9.24 -6.07 10.33
N VAL A 263 9.69 -5.34 11.36
CA VAL A 263 11.06 -4.79 11.40
C VAL A 263 12.11 -5.90 11.36
N HIS A 264 11.90 -6.99 12.09
CA HIS A 264 12.80 -8.16 12.08
C HIS A 264 12.92 -8.77 10.68
N TYR A 265 11.80 -9.05 10.02
CA TYR A 265 11.79 -9.70 8.70
C TYR A 265 12.25 -8.77 7.58
N ILE A 266 12.04 -7.46 7.67
CA ILE A 266 12.65 -6.49 6.75
C ILE A 266 14.17 -6.47 6.88
N LYS A 267 14.72 -6.46 8.11
CA LYS A 267 16.18 -6.55 8.32
C LYS A 267 16.75 -7.86 7.80
N LYS A 268 16.02 -8.97 7.99
CA LYS A 268 16.38 -10.29 7.44
C LYS A 268 16.37 -10.27 5.91
N LEU A 269 15.36 -9.65 5.30
CA LEU A 269 15.24 -9.49 3.84
C LEU A 269 16.42 -8.70 3.27
N GLN A 270 16.79 -7.58 3.91
CA GLN A 270 17.94 -6.78 3.52
C GLN A 270 19.23 -7.59 3.55
N LYS A 271 19.51 -8.30 4.65
CA LYS A 271 20.70 -9.16 4.78
C LYS A 271 20.78 -10.23 3.69
N VAL A 272 19.66 -10.87 3.37
CA VAL A 272 19.60 -11.90 2.31
C VAL A 272 19.93 -11.31 0.95
N ASN A 273 19.45 -10.11 0.64
CA ASN A 273 19.68 -9.47 -0.66
C ASN A 273 21.09 -8.90 -0.79
N VAL A 274 21.67 -8.35 0.28
CA VAL A 274 23.09 -7.95 0.32
C VAL A 274 23.99 -9.15 0.06
N ALA A 275 23.83 -10.24 0.82
CA ALA A 275 24.64 -11.44 0.64
C ALA A 275 24.46 -12.07 -0.77
N THR A 276 23.24 -12.05 -1.32
CA THR A 276 23.00 -12.55 -2.69
C THR A 276 23.68 -11.68 -3.75
N LYS A 277 23.78 -10.37 -3.52
CA LYS A 277 24.47 -9.44 -4.41
C LYS A 277 25.99 -9.67 -4.36
N GLU A 278 26.56 -9.80 -3.16
CA GLU A 278 27.98 -10.10 -2.96
C GLU A 278 28.39 -11.40 -3.67
N ILE A 279 27.65 -12.50 -3.49
CA ILE A 279 27.92 -13.77 -4.18
C ILE A 279 27.91 -13.61 -5.71
N LYS A 280 26.96 -12.84 -6.26
CA LYS A 280 26.88 -12.63 -7.72
C LYS A 280 28.02 -11.77 -8.26
N LEU A 281 28.56 -10.86 -7.46
CA LEU A 281 29.75 -10.08 -7.81
C LEU A 281 30.98 -10.99 -7.80
N GLU A 282 31.13 -11.84 -6.77
CA GLU A 282 32.22 -12.82 -6.67
C GLU A 282 32.20 -13.84 -7.83
N GLU A 283 31.01 -14.29 -8.26
CA GLU A 283 30.83 -15.22 -9.37
C GLU A 283 30.97 -14.55 -10.77
N GLY A 284 31.17 -13.23 -10.84
CA GLY A 284 31.26 -12.50 -12.11
C GLY A 284 29.94 -12.43 -12.89
N VAL A 285 28.80 -12.70 -12.23
CA VAL A 285 27.45 -12.64 -12.82
C VAL A 285 26.92 -11.21 -12.84
N LEU A 286 27.38 -10.36 -11.91
CA LEU A 286 27.13 -8.92 -11.88
C LEU A 286 28.46 -8.17 -11.97
N GLU A 287 28.46 -7.04 -12.67
CA GLU A 287 29.58 -6.09 -12.66
C GLU A 287 29.35 -5.04 -11.57
N GLU A 288 30.44 -4.60 -10.91
CA GLU A 288 30.39 -3.47 -9.99
C GLU A 288 30.02 -2.20 -10.77
N ASN A 289 28.88 -1.59 -10.43
CA ASN A 289 28.57 -0.24 -10.90
C ASN A 289 29.23 0.77 -9.95
N GLU A 290 30.14 1.60 -10.46
CA GLU A 290 30.82 2.68 -9.71
C GLU A 290 29.84 3.63 -8.99
N ASN A 291 28.58 3.70 -9.45
CA ASN A 291 27.52 4.55 -8.88
C ASN A 291 26.75 3.94 -7.69
N GLU A 292 26.88 2.64 -7.39
CA GLU A 292 26.15 2.00 -6.27
C GLU A 292 26.88 2.12 -4.91
N GLY A 293 28.13 2.63 -4.89
CA GLY A 293 28.98 2.72 -3.69
C GLY A 293 28.72 3.91 -2.76
N ASN A 294 27.72 4.76 -3.01
CA ASN A 294 27.54 6.01 -2.28
C ASN A 294 26.43 5.95 -1.20
N GLU A 295 26.47 4.95 -0.32
CA GLU A 295 25.62 4.90 0.90
C GLU A 295 25.97 6.01 1.92
N SER A 296 26.99 6.84 1.66
CA SER A 296 27.58 7.78 2.63
C SER A 296 26.89 9.15 2.77
N HIS A 297 25.73 9.37 2.13
CA HIS A 297 25.08 10.70 2.09
C HIS A 297 23.58 10.72 2.42
N ILE A 298 23.14 9.97 3.43
CA ILE A 298 21.81 10.21 4.03
C ILE A 298 21.85 11.57 4.74
N LYS A 299 21.32 12.61 4.08
CA LYS A 299 21.38 14.01 4.55
C LYS A 299 20.03 14.58 5.00
N VAL A 300 18.93 13.84 4.82
CA VAL A 300 17.58 14.34 5.07
C VAL A 300 17.16 14.13 6.52
N SER A 301 16.78 15.21 7.21
CA SER A 301 16.19 15.13 8.56
C SER A 301 14.71 14.79 8.50
N TRP A 302 14.20 14.09 9.53
CA TRP A 302 12.76 13.81 9.67
C TRP A 302 11.91 15.08 9.63
N LYS A 303 12.39 16.17 10.25
CA LYS A 303 11.71 17.47 10.19
C LYS A 303 11.58 17.96 8.75
N SER A 304 12.64 17.90 7.95
CA SER A 304 12.60 18.34 6.55
C SER A 304 11.64 17.49 5.70
N LEU A 305 11.54 16.20 6.01
CA LEU A 305 10.70 15.24 5.30
C LEU A 305 9.19 15.56 5.43
N PHE A 306 8.74 15.98 6.62
CA PHE A 306 7.33 16.27 6.90
C PHE A 306 6.97 17.77 6.91
N PHE A 307 7.89 18.65 7.31
CA PHE A 307 7.63 20.09 7.39
C PHE A 307 8.11 20.80 6.12
N ASN A 308 7.36 20.60 5.04
CA ASN A 308 7.58 21.27 3.77
C ASN A 308 6.25 21.55 3.05
N ILE A 309 6.28 22.51 2.12
CA ILE A 309 5.10 22.97 1.38
C ILE A 309 4.37 21.83 0.65
N PRO A 310 5.01 21.01 -0.20
CA PRO A 310 4.26 20.01 -0.96
C PRO A 310 3.61 18.96 -0.05
N PHE A 311 4.27 18.55 1.04
CA PHE A 311 3.64 17.64 2.01
C PHE A 311 2.41 18.27 2.67
N PHE A 312 2.49 19.53 3.11
CA PHE A 312 1.34 20.23 3.69
C PHE A 312 0.17 20.34 2.72
N LEU A 313 0.43 20.63 1.44
CA LEU A 313 -0.61 20.69 0.41
C LEU A 313 -1.28 19.32 0.18
N ILE A 314 -0.51 18.23 0.16
CA ILE A 314 -1.05 16.86 0.04
C ILE A 314 -2.01 16.57 1.21
N VAL A 315 -1.58 16.86 2.44
CA VAL A 315 -2.40 16.66 3.65
C VAL A 315 -3.66 17.51 3.59
N LEU A 316 -3.56 18.77 3.18
CA LEU A 316 -4.69 19.69 3.06
C LEU A 316 -5.72 19.18 2.04
N VAL A 317 -5.28 18.70 0.89
CA VAL A 317 -6.16 18.10 -0.14
C VAL A 317 -6.84 16.85 0.41
N TYR A 318 -6.08 15.94 1.04
CA TYR A 318 -6.62 14.70 1.59
C TYR A 318 -7.68 14.95 2.67
N VAL A 319 -7.36 15.80 3.65
CA VAL A 319 -8.28 16.16 4.73
C VAL A 319 -9.49 16.90 4.18
N GLY A 320 -9.30 17.86 3.27
CA GLY A 320 -10.38 18.61 2.65
C GLY A 320 -11.42 17.71 1.97
N ILE A 321 -10.98 16.69 1.23
CA ILE A 321 -11.90 15.74 0.57
C ILE A 321 -12.66 14.87 1.57
N ASN A 322 -11.97 14.38 2.61
CA ASN A 322 -12.61 13.54 3.64
C ASN A 322 -13.54 14.34 4.58
N LEU A 323 -13.53 15.68 4.53
CA LEU A 323 -14.47 16.54 5.25
C LEU A 323 -15.71 16.90 4.43
N ILE A 324 -15.66 16.78 3.11
CA ILE A 324 -16.76 17.13 2.19
C ILE A 324 -17.63 15.90 1.85
N ARG A 325 -17.06 14.70 1.93
CA ARG A 325 -17.75 13.41 1.80
C ARG A 325 -18.54 13.08 3.05
#